data_AF-A0A840XXY6-F1
#
_entry.id   AF-A0A840XXY6-F1
#
_cell.length_a   1.000
_cell.length_b   1.000
_cell.length_c   1.000
_cell.angle_alpha   90.00
_cell.angle_beta   90.00
_cell.angle_gamma   90.00
#
_symmetry.space_group_name_H-M   'P 1'
#
loop_
_entity.id
_entity.type
_entity.pdbx_description
1 polymer ?
#
loop_
_entity_poly.entity_id
_entity_poly.type
_entity_poly.pdbx_seq_one_letter_code
_entity_poly.pdbx_strand_id
1 'polypeptide(L)'
;MSDRERDPGQPPAPANDVSADPRAEDAALRAALNHSLGERRASPRVIVEEPCIVQYGPHVVSGVLRDVSAGGAMLRGVSGLIQGDIVALNVPRLGTRRFLVVVRGITLLGAHLGFADEDEAAAWRIALNPLLGEAAGPGAG
;
A
#
# COMPACT_ATOMS: atom_id res chain seq x y z
N MET A 1 -40.78 -34.22 -60.19
CA MET A 1 -41.58 -33.96 -58.97
C MET A 1 -40.97 -34.85 -57.90
N SER A 2 -39.81 -34.51 -57.33
CA SER A 2 -39.45 -33.36 -56.49
C SER A 2 -39.93 -33.52 -55.05
N ASP A 3 -39.35 -34.48 -54.33
CA ASP A 3 -39.36 -34.51 -52.86
C ASP A 3 -37.92 -34.50 -52.36
N ARG A 4 -37.44 -33.31 -52.01
CA ARG A 4 -36.21 -33.13 -51.24
C ARG A 4 -36.57 -33.33 -49.76
N GLU A 5 -36.23 -34.51 -49.25
CA GLU A 5 -36.24 -34.81 -47.81
C GLU A 5 -35.41 -33.75 -47.06
N ARG A 6 -36.05 -33.12 -46.08
CA ARG A 6 -35.41 -32.19 -45.16
C ARG A 6 -34.71 -32.99 -44.07
N ASP A 7 -33.43 -32.72 -43.90
CA ASP A 7 -32.55 -33.26 -42.87
C ASP A 7 -33.05 -32.85 -41.45
N PRO A 8 -33.46 -33.80 -40.59
CA PRO A 8 -34.02 -33.51 -39.26
C PRO A 8 -32.94 -33.27 -38.18
N GLY A 9 -31.68 -33.06 -38.54
CA GLY A 9 -30.56 -33.12 -37.59
C GLY A 9 -29.98 -31.81 -37.05
N GLN A 10 -30.47 -30.62 -37.42
CA GLN A 10 -29.84 -29.36 -36.98
C GLN A 10 -30.30 -28.97 -35.56
N PRO A 11 -29.46 -29.07 -34.51
CA PRO A 11 -29.82 -28.54 -33.19
C PRO A 11 -30.02 -27.02 -33.27
N PRO A 12 -30.98 -26.46 -32.51
CA PRO A 12 -31.20 -25.03 -32.49
C PRO A 12 -29.94 -24.32 -32.03
N ALA A 13 -29.54 -23.27 -32.77
CA ALA A 13 -28.44 -22.41 -32.38
C ALA A 13 -28.70 -21.88 -30.96
N PRO A 14 -27.69 -21.87 -30.06
CA PRO A 14 -27.86 -21.32 -28.73
C PRO A 14 -28.25 -19.85 -28.85
N ALA A 15 -29.42 -19.50 -28.30
CA ALA A 15 -29.86 -18.13 -28.13
C ALA A 15 -28.90 -17.46 -27.12
N ASN A 16 -27.87 -16.81 -27.64
CA ASN A 16 -27.01 -15.92 -26.86
C ASN A 16 -27.79 -14.65 -26.55
N ASP A 17 -28.70 -14.76 -25.59
CA ASP A 17 -29.32 -13.62 -24.92
C ASP A 17 -28.30 -13.06 -23.91
N VAL A 18 -27.27 -12.40 -24.45
CA VAL A 18 -26.30 -11.62 -23.67
C VAL A 18 -26.92 -10.24 -23.45
N SER A 19 -28.07 -10.20 -22.79
CA SER A 19 -28.56 -8.95 -22.22
C SER A 19 -27.78 -8.70 -20.92
N ALA A 20 -26.49 -8.38 -21.07
CA ALA A 20 -25.67 -7.92 -19.97
C ALA A 20 -26.33 -6.65 -19.42
N ASP A 21 -26.75 -6.69 -18.16
CA ASP A 21 -27.30 -5.52 -17.49
C ASP A 21 -26.24 -4.41 -17.56
N PRO A 22 -26.50 -3.30 -18.27
CA PRO A 22 -25.51 -2.23 -18.46
C PRO A 22 -25.06 -1.62 -17.12
N ARG A 23 -25.80 -1.85 -16.03
CA ARG A 23 -25.42 -1.44 -14.67
C ARG A 23 -24.33 -2.32 -14.07
N ALA A 24 -24.27 -3.60 -14.42
CA ALA A 24 -23.26 -4.54 -13.93
C ALA A 24 -21.89 -4.28 -14.59
N GLU A 25 -21.87 -3.93 -15.88
CA GLU A 25 -20.66 -3.57 -16.61
C GLU A 25 -20.03 -2.26 -16.09
N ASP A 26 -20.84 -1.26 -15.74
CA ASP A 26 -20.35 0.01 -15.17
C ASP A 26 -19.73 -0.19 -13.77
N ALA A 27 -20.30 -1.08 -12.94
CA ALA A 27 -19.75 -1.42 -11.63
C ALA A 27 -18.39 -2.15 -11.75
N ALA A 28 -18.28 -3.10 -12.67
CA ALA A 28 -17.04 -3.83 -12.93
C ALA A 28 -15.95 -2.90 -13.49
N LEU A 29 -16.31 -2.00 -14.41
CA LEU A 29 -15.38 -1.00 -14.97
C LEU A 29 -14.91 -0.01 -13.90
N ARG A 30 -15.80 0.45 -13.01
CA ARG A 30 -15.42 1.30 -11.87
C ARG A 30 -14.53 0.58 -10.86
N ALA A 31 -14.78 -0.70 -10.59
CA ALA A 31 -13.92 -1.50 -9.72
C ALA A 31 -12.53 -1.71 -10.34
N ALA A 32 -12.46 -2.01 -11.64
CA ALA A 32 -11.21 -2.16 -12.38
C ALA A 32 -10.43 -0.84 -12.47
N LEU A 33 -11.09 0.30 -12.69
CA LEU A 33 -10.46 1.63 -12.68
C LEU A 33 -9.96 2.02 -11.29
N ASN A 34 -10.72 1.72 -10.23
CA ASN A 34 -10.26 1.94 -8.85
C ASN A 34 -9.07 1.03 -8.49
N HIS A 35 -8.98 -0.15 -9.10
CA HIS A 35 -7.85 -1.06 -8.94
C HIS A 35 -6.65 -0.63 -9.80
N SER A 36 -6.87 -0.06 -10.99
CA SER A 36 -5.80 0.32 -11.93
C SER A 36 -5.22 1.71 -11.68
N LEU A 37 -5.99 2.63 -11.07
CA LEU A 37 -5.57 4.02 -10.84
C LEU A 37 -4.82 4.25 -9.52
N GLY A 38 -4.26 3.20 -8.94
CA GLY A 38 -3.42 3.29 -7.75
C GLY A 38 -4.22 3.02 -6.49
N GLU A 39 -3.93 1.86 -5.92
CA GLU A 39 -4.11 1.48 -4.52
C GLU A 39 -4.46 2.70 -3.64
N ARG A 40 -5.75 2.87 -3.34
CA ARG A 40 -6.25 3.94 -2.49
C ARG A 40 -5.53 3.83 -1.16
N ARG A 41 -4.55 4.69 -0.93
CA ARG A 41 -3.82 4.72 0.33
C ARG A 41 -4.84 4.94 1.44
N ALA A 42 -4.93 3.99 2.37
CA ALA A 42 -5.89 4.05 3.46
C ALA A 42 -5.63 5.24 4.40
N SER A 43 -4.42 5.79 4.38
CA SER A 43 -4.02 6.91 5.22
C SER A 43 -3.17 7.93 4.45
N PRO A 44 -3.38 9.25 4.68
CA PRO A 44 -2.50 10.28 4.16
C PRO A 44 -1.08 10.10 4.69
N ARG A 45 -0.09 10.55 3.91
CA ARG A 45 1.32 10.56 4.31
C ARG A 45 1.78 11.99 4.53
N VAL A 46 2.57 12.21 5.56
CA VAL A 46 3.20 13.50 5.89
C VAL A 46 4.70 13.37 5.66
N ILE A 47 5.27 14.34 4.94
CA ILE A 47 6.72 14.43 4.72
C ILE A 47 7.34 14.98 6.00
N VAL A 48 8.37 14.31 6.52
CA VAL A 48 9.01 14.67 7.80
C VAL A 48 10.53 14.79 7.71
N GLU A 49 11.19 14.06 6.79
CA GLU A 49 12.66 14.05 6.61
C GLU A 49 13.44 13.88 7.94
N GLU A 50 13.03 12.88 8.73
CA GLU A 50 13.55 12.66 10.09
C GLU A 50 14.72 11.67 10.13
N PRO A 51 15.86 12.03 10.75
CA PRO A 51 16.95 11.07 10.99
C PRO A 51 16.48 9.88 11.85
N CYS A 52 16.96 8.69 11.51
CA CYS A 52 16.64 7.47 12.24
C CYS A 52 17.82 6.51 12.29
N ILE A 53 17.75 5.55 13.20
CA ILE A 53 18.69 4.44 13.32
C ILE A 53 17.92 3.15 13.03
N VAL A 54 18.46 2.32 12.15
CA VAL A 54 17.87 1.06 11.73
C VAL A 54 18.82 -0.07 12.10
N GLN A 55 18.29 -1.07 12.80
CA GLN A 55 19.01 -2.29 13.14
C GLN A 55 18.37 -3.48 12.42
N TYR A 56 19.17 -4.23 11.67
CA TYR A 56 18.75 -5.43 10.95
C TYR A 56 19.88 -6.47 10.99
N GLY A 57 19.57 -7.67 11.50
CA GLY A 57 20.59 -8.67 11.80
C GLY A 57 21.72 -8.09 12.68
N PRO A 58 23.00 -8.22 12.27
CA PRO A 58 24.14 -7.65 13.00
C PRO A 58 24.43 -6.17 12.66
N HIS A 59 23.69 -5.58 11.73
CA HIS A 59 23.98 -4.24 11.22
C HIS A 59 23.17 -3.18 11.98
N VAL A 60 23.82 -2.05 12.26
CA VAL A 60 23.21 -0.82 12.78
C VAL A 60 23.64 0.31 11.87
N VAL A 61 22.66 0.96 11.23
CA VAL A 61 22.91 1.95 10.17
C VAL A 61 22.01 3.17 10.39
N SER A 62 22.55 4.36 10.12
CA SER A 62 21.75 5.58 10.11
C SER A 62 20.98 5.73 8.79
N GLY A 63 19.73 6.19 8.87
CA GLY A 63 18.89 6.47 7.71
C GLY A 63 18.05 7.71 7.92
N VAL A 64 17.11 7.96 6.99
CA VAL A 64 16.16 9.07 7.05
C VAL A 64 14.76 8.57 6.73
N LEU A 65 13.79 8.90 7.57
CA LEU A 65 12.37 8.75 7.28
C LEU A 65 11.91 9.92 6.42
N ARG A 66 11.66 9.65 5.14
CA ARG A 66 11.17 10.66 4.19
C ARG A 66 9.74 11.09 4.51
N ASP A 67 8.86 10.11 4.57
CA ASP A 67 7.44 10.28 4.86
C ASP A 67 6.93 9.24 5.85
N VAL A 68 5.89 9.61 6.59
CA VAL A 68 5.23 8.79 7.60
C VAL A 68 3.72 8.81 7.42
N SER A 69 3.07 7.76 7.87
CA SER A 69 1.63 7.61 7.90
C SER A 69 1.23 6.73 9.07
N ALA A 70 -0.07 6.64 9.35
CA ALA A 70 -0.59 5.75 10.39
C ALA A 70 -0.22 4.27 10.15
N GLY A 71 -0.07 3.86 8.89
CA GLY A 71 0.22 2.46 8.51
C GLY A 71 1.69 2.13 8.26
N GLY A 72 2.59 3.12 8.27
CA GLY A 72 3.99 2.89 7.94
C GLY A 72 4.77 4.14 7.56
N ALA A 73 5.98 3.93 7.04
CA ALA A 73 6.91 5.00 6.69
C ALA A 73 7.74 4.66 5.43
N MET A 74 8.39 5.66 4.86
CA MET A 74 9.38 5.50 3.78
C MET A 74 10.79 5.79 4.31
N LEU A 75 11.67 4.81 4.23
CA LEU A 75 13.05 4.87 4.70
C LEU A 75 14.04 5.05 3.55
N ARG A 76 15.00 5.96 3.73
CA ARG A 76 16.08 6.27 2.80
C ARG A 76 17.45 6.15 3.45
N GLY A 77 18.48 5.98 2.62
CA GLY A 77 19.88 5.97 3.06
C GLY A 77 20.36 4.66 3.69
N VAL A 78 19.49 3.64 3.77
CA VAL A 78 19.85 2.30 4.27
C VAL A 78 19.90 1.34 3.09
N SER A 79 21.11 0.87 2.75
CA SER A 79 21.33 -0.14 1.72
C SER A 79 21.25 -1.56 2.28
N GLY A 80 21.10 -2.55 1.40
CA GLY A 80 21.13 -3.97 1.77
C GLY A 80 19.82 -4.55 2.31
N LEU A 81 18.80 -3.72 2.54
CA LEU A 81 17.46 -4.20 2.89
C LEU A 81 16.83 -4.94 1.70
N ILE A 82 16.04 -5.96 2.00
CA ILE A 82 15.19 -6.68 1.05
C ILE A 82 13.74 -6.73 1.53
N GLN A 83 12.80 -6.97 0.62
CA GLN A 83 11.39 -7.14 0.99
C GLN A 83 11.23 -8.36 1.92
N GLY A 84 10.49 -8.18 3.01
CA GLY A 84 10.28 -9.19 4.05
C GLY A 84 11.19 -9.05 5.27
N ASP A 85 12.26 -8.25 5.19
CA ASP A 85 13.13 -8.03 6.34
C ASP A 85 12.38 -7.41 7.52
N ILE A 86 12.64 -7.94 8.71
CA ILE A 86 12.20 -7.36 9.98
C ILE A 86 13.35 -6.52 10.53
N VAL A 87 13.08 -5.25 10.78
CA VAL A 87 14.08 -4.29 11.25
C VAL A 87 13.57 -3.57 12.49
N ALA A 88 14.48 -3.24 13.41
CA ALA A 88 14.20 -2.37 14.53
C ALA A 88 14.52 -0.92 14.14
N LEU A 89 13.49 -0.08 14.08
CA LEU A 89 13.58 1.34 13.75
C LEU A 89 13.55 2.18 15.03
N ASN A 90 14.53 3.06 15.21
CA ASN A 90 14.49 4.10 16.24
C ASN A 90 14.54 5.49 15.59
N VAL A 91 13.63 6.35 16.00
CA VAL A 91 13.59 7.76 15.59
C VAL A 91 13.87 8.58 16.84
N PRO A 92 15.08 9.13 17.02
CA PRO A 92 15.48 9.78 18.28
C PRO A 92 14.51 10.87 18.75
N ARG A 93 13.92 11.61 17.81
CA ARG A 93 12.91 12.64 18.08
C ARG A 93 11.62 12.10 18.70
N LEU A 94 11.29 10.84 18.45
CA LEU A 94 10.15 10.12 19.06
C LEU A 94 10.54 9.43 20.38
N GLY A 95 11.77 9.62 20.84
CA GLY A 95 12.32 9.03 22.06
C GLY A 95 13.19 7.78 21.82
N THR A 96 13.41 7.02 22.88
CA THR A 96 14.31 5.84 22.88
C THR A 96 13.63 4.54 22.44
N ARG A 97 12.31 4.58 22.20
CA ARG A 97 11.56 3.41 21.76
C ARG A 97 12.07 2.92 20.40
N ARG A 98 12.13 1.60 20.25
CA ARG A 98 12.35 0.92 18.98
C ARG A 98 11.03 0.34 18.50
N PHE A 99 10.76 0.44 17.21
CA PHE A 99 9.59 -0.12 16.55
C PHE A 99 10.05 -1.28 15.66
N LEU A 100 9.43 -2.45 15.82
CA LEU A 100 9.62 -3.55 14.87
C LEU A 100 8.77 -3.33 13.62
N VAL A 101 9.46 -3.19 12.49
CA VAL A 101 8.84 -2.93 11.19
C VAL A 101 9.33 -3.93 10.15
N VAL A 102 8.48 -4.21 9.18
CA VAL A 102 8.71 -5.10 8.06
C VAL A 102 8.88 -4.29 6.79
N VAL A 103 9.90 -4.60 6.00
CA VAL A 103 10.08 -4.03 4.67
C VAL A 103 9.01 -4.62 3.74
N ARG A 104 8.02 -3.82 3.37
CA ARG A 104 6.90 -4.23 2.50
C ARG A 104 7.23 -4.15 1.01
N GLY A 105 8.22 -3.34 0.64
CA GLY A 105 8.68 -3.21 -0.74
C GLY A 105 9.83 -2.22 -0.85
N ILE A 106 10.56 -2.28 -1.96
CA ILE A 106 11.71 -1.39 -2.23
C ILE A 106 11.48 -0.71 -3.58
N THR A 107 11.74 0.59 -3.62
CA THR A 107 11.66 1.40 -4.83
C THR A 107 12.91 2.26 -4.98
N LEU A 108 13.03 2.96 -6.10
CA LEU A 108 14.10 3.96 -6.31
C LEU A 108 14.09 5.08 -5.25
N LEU A 109 12.96 5.28 -4.57
CA LEU A 109 12.80 6.34 -3.57
C LEU A 109 13.17 5.87 -2.16
N GLY A 110 13.29 4.56 -1.92
CA GLY A 110 13.58 3.99 -0.61
C GLY A 110 12.79 2.71 -0.31
N ALA A 111 12.92 2.25 0.94
CA ALA A 111 12.20 1.10 1.47
C ALA A 111 10.86 1.53 2.08
N HIS A 112 9.79 0.82 1.72
CA HIS A 112 8.47 0.96 2.31
C HIS A 112 8.40 0.09 3.55
N LEU A 113 8.16 0.71 4.71
CA LEU A 113 8.06 0.05 5.99
C LEU A 113 6.59 -0.06 6.40
N GLY A 114 6.19 -1.20 6.95
CA GLY A 114 4.94 -1.37 7.69
C GLY A 114 5.22 -2.04 9.03
N PHE A 115 4.29 -2.03 9.97
CA PHE A 115 4.51 -2.63 11.29
C PHE A 115 4.42 -4.15 11.27
N ALA A 116 5.15 -4.80 12.17
CA ALA A 116 5.15 -6.25 12.32
C ALA A 116 3.81 -6.77 12.87
N ASP A 117 3.21 -6.02 13.80
CA ASP A 117 1.92 -6.31 14.43
C ASP A 117 1.12 -5.02 14.72
N GLU A 118 -0.09 -5.20 15.26
CA GLU A 118 -1.00 -4.09 15.57
C GLU A 118 -0.56 -3.28 16.81
N ASP A 119 0.14 -3.90 17.77
CA ASP A 119 0.63 -3.21 18.97
C ASP A 119 1.72 -2.19 18.60
N GLU A 120 2.62 -2.57 17.69
CA GLU A 120 3.63 -1.67 17.13
C GLU A 120 3.00 -0.58 16.28
N ALA A 121 1.97 -0.90 15.49
CA ALA A 121 1.22 0.10 14.74
C ALA A 121 0.51 1.09 15.67
N ALA A 122 -0.08 0.63 16.77
CA ALA A 122 -0.74 1.47 17.76
C ALA A 122 0.25 2.39 18.47
N ALA A 123 1.38 1.84 18.93
CA ALA A 123 2.44 2.62 19.56
C ALA A 123 3.01 3.68 18.61
N TRP A 124 3.18 3.34 17.34
CA TRP A 124 3.62 4.26 16.31
C TRP A 124 2.64 5.42 16.10
N ARG A 125 1.33 5.14 15.98
CA ARG A 125 0.31 6.17 15.82
C ARG A 125 0.33 7.18 16.97
N ILE A 126 0.53 6.72 18.20
CA ILE A 126 0.68 7.58 19.38
C ILE A 126 1.97 8.41 19.27
N ALA A 127 3.08 7.78 18.90
CA ALA A 127 4.38 8.42 18.79
C ALA A 127 4.45 9.44 17.64
N LEU A 128 3.60 9.36 16.63
CA LEU A 128 3.58 10.32 15.51
C LEU A 128 3.03 11.70 15.87
N ASN A 129 2.25 11.83 16.95
CA ASN A 129 1.59 13.09 17.32
C ASN A 129 2.52 14.32 17.32
N PRO A 130 3.75 14.26 17.87
CA PRO A 130 4.69 15.39 17.84
C PRO A 130 5.11 15.79 16.41
N LEU A 131 5.27 14.82 15.50
CA LEU A 131 5.67 15.09 14.11
C LEU A 131 4.53 15.70 13.29
N LEU A 132 3.30 15.24 13.54
CA LEU A 132 2.12 15.72 12.83
C LEU A 132 1.67 17.11 13.32
N GLY A 133 1.85 17.40 14.61
CA GLY A 133 1.48 18.68 15.20
C GLY A 133 2.32 19.86 14.70
N GLU A 134 3.61 19.64 14.40
CA GLU A 134 4.49 20.70 13.90
C GLU A 134 4.37 20.94 12.39
N ALA A 135 4.03 19.91 11.61
CA ALA A 135 3.73 20.08 10.18
C ALA A 135 2.52 21.01 9.94
N ALA A 136 1.68 21.21 10.96
CA ALA A 136 0.53 22.12 10.94
C ALA A 136 0.85 23.56 11.39
N GLY A 137 2.13 23.96 11.45
CA GLY A 137 2.60 25.27 11.93
C GLY A 137 1.92 26.52 11.32
N PRO A 138 2.10 27.69 11.97
CA PRO A 138 1.06 28.72 12.24
C PRO A 138 0.58 29.61 11.06
N GLY A 139 0.75 29.19 9.80
CA GLY A 139 0.52 30.03 8.62
C GLY A 139 -0.66 29.63 7.73
N ALA A 140 -1.57 28.76 8.18
CA ALA A 140 -2.67 28.22 7.37
C ALA A 140 -4.06 28.84 7.67
N GLY A 141 -4.11 30.05 8.23
CA GLY A 141 -5.34 30.80 8.51
C GLY A 141 -5.34 32.18 7.87
#